data_AF-A0A353M0V7-F1
#
_entry.id   AF-A0A353M0V7-F1
#
_cell.length_a   1.000
_cell.length_b   1.000
_cell.length_c   1.000
_cell.angle_alpha   90.00
_cell.angle_beta   90.00
_cell.angle_gamma   90.00
#
_symmetry.space_group_name_H-M   'P 1'
#
loop_
_entity.id
_entity.type
_entity.pdbx_description
1 polymer ?
#
loop_
_entity_poly.entity_id
_entity_poly.type
_entity_poly.pdbx_seq_one_letter_code
_entity_poly.pdbx_strand_id
1 'polypeptide(L)'
;MIKLLNHCIELHNPTDAERKVLKVLMRSVDFKEEDYWDTGVVDMSLPQLAKEAGVSLWELIRALFFWQSVALISIDVGREENDDIILFCQPYAFIEATGMFEAGNESSDELDSERGYQGFLLVDLDTGSTIYSPRECM
;
A
#
# COMPACT_ATOMS: atom_id res chain seq x y z
N MET A 1 -11.40 -8.74 -10.42
CA MET A 1 -10.32 -7.95 -9.81
C MET A 1 -10.71 -7.27 -8.48
N ILE A 2 -11.81 -6.49 -8.38
CA ILE A 2 -12.22 -5.84 -7.11
C ILE A 2 -12.42 -6.82 -5.94
N LYS A 3 -12.98 -8.01 -6.20
CA LYS A 3 -13.13 -9.06 -5.18
C LYS A 3 -11.78 -9.52 -4.61
N LEU A 4 -10.74 -9.60 -5.45
CA LEU A 4 -9.40 -9.99 -5.05
C LEU A 4 -8.77 -8.90 -4.18
N LEU A 5 -8.87 -7.63 -4.58
CA LEU A 5 -8.43 -6.51 -3.76
C LEU A 5 -9.11 -6.50 -2.38
N ASN A 6 -10.43 -6.66 -2.35
CA ASN A 6 -11.16 -6.73 -1.07
C ASN A 6 -10.70 -7.91 -0.22
N HIS A 7 -10.43 -9.07 -0.83
CA HIS A 7 -9.88 -10.20 -0.12
C HIS A 7 -8.50 -9.89 0.48
N CYS A 8 -7.58 -9.32 -0.32
CA CYS A 8 -6.27 -8.90 0.16
C CYS A 8 -6.38 -7.87 1.30
N ILE A 9 -7.28 -6.88 1.18
CA ILE A 9 -7.54 -5.90 2.25
C ILE A 9 -7.93 -6.60 3.55
N GLU A 10 -8.84 -7.57 3.51
CA GLU A 10 -9.27 -8.27 4.72
C GLU A 10 -8.17 -9.15 5.33
N LEU A 11 -7.29 -9.74 4.51
CA LEU A 11 -6.16 -10.54 5.00
C LEU A 11 -5.20 -9.74 5.90
N HIS A 12 -4.97 -8.46 5.57
CA HIS A 12 -4.12 -7.58 6.37
C HIS A 12 -4.83 -7.00 7.62
N ASN A 13 -6.12 -7.33 7.82
CA ASN A 13 -6.92 -6.98 9.00
C ASN A 13 -6.80 -5.51 9.47
N PRO A 14 -7.13 -4.53 8.62
CA PRO A 14 -6.93 -3.12 8.93
C PRO A 14 -7.92 -2.61 9.99
N THR A 15 -7.45 -1.66 10.80
CA THR A 15 -8.23 -0.92 11.77
C THR A 15 -9.28 -0.01 11.12
N ASP A 16 -10.25 0.46 11.90
CA ASP A 16 -11.26 1.40 11.41
C ASP A 16 -10.65 2.68 10.81
N ALA A 17 -9.55 3.17 11.40
CA ALA A 17 -8.84 4.35 10.91
C ALA A 17 -8.18 4.06 9.55
N GLU A 18 -7.47 2.93 9.42
CA GLU A 18 -6.86 2.50 8.16
C GLU A 18 -7.91 2.33 7.06
N ARG A 19 -9.07 1.74 7.37
CA ARG A 19 -10.20 1.59 6.44
C ARG A 19 -10.78 2.92 6.01
N LYS A 20 -10.89 3.90 6.92
CA LYS A 20 -11.36 5.25 6.59
C LYS A 20 -10.41 5.97 5.64
N VAL A 21 -9.11 5.90 5.91
CA VAL A 21 -8.07 6.49 5.04
C VAL A 21 -8.06 5.79 3.68
N LEU A 22 -8.12 4.45 3.64
CA LEU A 22 -8.20 3.68 2.41
C LEU A 22 -9.36 4.12 1.51
N LYS A 23 -10.55 4.39 2.08
CA LYS A 23 -11.71 4.86 1.32
C LYS A 23 -11.49 6.20 0.63
N VAL A 24 -10.60 7.05 1.15
CA VAL A 24 -10.24 8.32 0.50
C VAL A 24 -9.20 8.05 -0.59
N LEU A 25 -8.16 7.28 -0.27
CA LEU A 25 -7.10 6.89 -1.21
C LEU A 25 -7.64 6.22 -2.47
N MET A 26 -8.53 5.23 -2.32
CA MET A 26 -9.07 4.48 -3.47
C MET A 26 -10.02 5.29 -4.37
N ARG A 27 -10.36 6.55 -4.03
CA ARG A 27 -11.15 7.42 -4.91
C ARG A 27 -10.34 7.92 -6.11
N SER A 28 -9.02 7.97 -5.99
CA SER A 28 -8.13 8.39 -7.08
C SER A 28 -7.82 7.28 -8.08
N VAL A 29 -8.19 6.03 -7.75
CA VAL A 29 -7.97 4.87 -8.61
C VAL A 29 -9.16 4.70 -9.55
N ASP A 30 -8.91 4.68 -10.87
CA ASP A 30 -9.93 4.39 -11.86
C ASP A 30 -9.99 2.87 -12.13
N PHE A 31 -11.11 2.25 -11.79
CA PHE A 31 -11.32 0.80 -11.93
C PHE A 31 -11.97 0.40 -13.27
N LYS A 32 -11.97 1.29 -14.28
CA LYS A 32 -12.75 1.12 -15.51
C LYS A 32 -12.29 0.00 -16.43
N GLU A 33 -11.03 -0.42 -16.38
CA GLU A 33 -10.54 -1.52 -17.23
C GLU A 33 -10.32 -2.78 -16.39
N GLU A 34 -10.98 -3.87 -16.77
CA GLU A 34 -10.95 -5.15 -16.04
C GLU A 34 -9.56 -5.80 -16.04
N ASP A 35 -8.62 -5.30 -16.85
CA ASP A 35 -7.30 -5.89 -17.09
C ASP A 35 -6.11 -4.98 -16.70
N TYR A 36 -6.33 -3.69 -16.39
CA TYR A 36 -5.29 -2.76 -15.96
C TYR A 36 -5.84 -1.76 -14.93
N TRP A 37 -5.26 -1.76 -13.73
CA TRP A 37 -5.55 -0.75 -12.71
C TRP A 37 -4.49 0.33 -12.75
N ASP A 38 -4.89 1.53 -13.12
CA ASP A 38 -4.01 2.69 -13.09
C ASP A 38 -3.65 3.06 -11.65
N THR A 39 -2.41 3.49 -11.47
CA THR A 39 -1.94 4.09 -10.22
C THR A 39 -2.78 5.34 -9.93
N GLY A 40 -3.51 5.33 -8.82
CA GLY A 40 -4.24 6.52 -8.36
C GLY A 40 -3.28 7.53 -7.76
N VAL A 41 -3.51 8.82 -7.97
CA VAL A 41 -2.68 9.89 -7.39
C VAL A 41 -3.54 10.74 -6.44
N VAL A 42 -3.07 10.91 -5.21
CA VAL A 42 -3.65 11.85 -4.25
C VAL A 42 -2.62 12.92 -3.94
N ASP A 43 -2.96 14.15 -4.28
CA ASP A 43 -2.15 15.35 -4.08
C ASP A 43 -2.90 16.32 -3.15
N MET A 44 -2.53 16.30 -1.87
CA MET A 44 -3.06 17.19 -0.84
C MET A 44 -2.21 17.12 0.43
N SER A 45 -2.24 18.20 1.23
CA SER A 45 -1.60 18.22 2.55
C SER A 45 -2.17 17.15 3.52
N LEU A 46 -1.32 16.67 4.43
CA LEU A 46 -1.70 15.71 5.49
C LEU A 46 -2.93 16.15 6.32
N PRO A 47 -3.06 17.42 6.77
CA PRO A 47 -4.24 17.85 7.53
C PRO A 47 -5.55 17.78 6.73
N GLN A 48 -5.50 18.06 5.42
CA GLN A 48 -6.67 17.95 4.54
C GLN A 48 -7.09 16.49 4.40
N LEU A 49 -6.14 15.60 4.14
CA LEU A 49 -6.40 14.16 4.04
C LEU A 49 -7.00 13.58 5.33
N ALA A 50 -6.47 13.96 6.49
CA ALA A 50 -6.98 13.53 7.79
C ALA A 50 -8.43 13.97 8.01
N LYS A 51 -8.73 15.23 7.63
CA LYS A 51 -10.07 15.79 7.70
C LYS A 51 -11.04 15.07 6.77
N GLU A 52 -10.65 14.77 5.54
CA GLU A 52 -11.49 14.04 4.59
C GLU A 52 -11.79 12.61 5.04
N ALA A 53 -10.79 11.93 5.61
CA ALA A 53 -10.96 10.59 6.16
C ALA A 53 -11.73 10.57 7.49
N GLY A 54 -11.89 11.71 8.15
CA GLY A 54 -12.55 11.81 9.45
C GLY A 54 -11.76 11.08 10.54
N VAL A 55 -10.45 11.27 10.55
CA VAL A 55 -9.49 10.70 11.51
C VAL A 55 -8.57 11.79 12.07
N SER A 56 -7.94 11.54 13.21
CA SER A 56 -6.88 12.41 13.72
C SER A 56 -5.61 12.33 12.84
N LEU A 57 -4.76 13.35 12.91
CA LEU A 57 -3.49 13.36 12.17
C LEU A 57 -2.58 12.17 12.55
N TRP A 58 -2.59 11.77 13.82
CA TRP A 58 -1.82 10.60 14.28
C TRP A 58 -2.37 9.28 13.74
N GLU A 59 -3.69 9.14 13.66
CA GLU A 59 -4.32 7.99 13.01
C GLU A 59 -4.03 7.95 11.51
N LEU A 60 -4.03 9.10 10.84
CA LEU A 60 -3.63 9.20 9.43
C LEU A 60 -2.19 8.71 9.24
N ILE A 61 -1.24 9.24 10.02
CA ILE A 61 0.18 8.86 9.90
C ILE A 61 0.36 7.35 10.05
N ARG A 62 -0.26 6.74 11.07
CA ARG A 62 -0.19 5.27 11.26
C ARG A 62 -0.82 4.51 10.11
N ALA A 63 -1.95 4.98 9.59
CA ALA A 63 -2.60 4.35 8.45
C ALA A 63 -1.74 4.43 7.17
N LEU A 64 -1.07 5.57 6.92
CA LEU A 64 -0.17 5.71 5.78
C LEU A 64 1.02 4.76 5.88
N PHE A 65 1.66 4.66 7.04
CA PHE A 65 2.74 3.69 7.26
C PHE A 65 2.27 2.24 7.08
N PHE A 66 1.10 1.91 7.59
CA PHE A 66 0.51 0.59 7.42
C PHE A 66 0.31 0.26 5.93
N TRP A 67 -0.39 1.12 5.18
CA TRP A 67 -0.66 0.88 3.76
C TRP A 67 0.60 0.91 2.88
N GLN A 68 1.61 1.69 3.27
CA GLN A 68 2.92 1.68 2.61
C GLN A 68 3.66 0.36 2.86
N SER A 69 3.60 -0.18 4.09
CA SER A 69 4.31 -1.40 4.46
C SER A 69 3.85 -2.63 3.69
N VAL A 70 2.60 -2.61 3.18
CA VAL A 70 2.00 -3.69 2.39
C VAL A 70 2.01 -3.39 0.89
N ALA A 71 2.77 -2.40 0.42
CA ALA A 71 2.85 -2.03 -1.00
C ALA A 71 1.57 -1.46 -1.62
N LEU A 72 0.59 -1.03 -0.81
CA LEU A 72 -0.63 -0.42 -1.34
C LEU A 72 -0.44 1.03 -1.75
N ILE A 73 0.41 1.75 -1.04
CA ILE A 73 0.78 3.11 -1.41
C ILE A 73 2.28 3.29 -1.45
N SER A 74 2.71 4.25 -2.26
CA SER A 74 4.01 4.92 -2.10
C SER A 74 3.78 6.40 -1.81
N ILE A 75 4.71 6.97 -1.05
CA ILE A 75 4.65 8.35 -0.55
C ILE A 75 5.86 9.07 -1.12
N ASP A 76 5.62 10.09 -1.93
CA ASP A 76 6.63 11.06 -2.29
C ASP A 76 6.46 12.33 -1.45
N VAL A 77 7.52 12.67 -0.73
CA VAL A 77 7.57 13.85 0.11
C VAL A 77 8.31 14.90 -0.70
N GLY A 78 7.54 15.75 -1.38
CA GLY A 78 8.08 16.86 -2.15
C GLY A 78 8.98 17.73 -1.28
N ARG A 79 10.13 18.12 -1.82
CA ARG A 79 11.09 19.02 -1.11
C ARG A 79 10.68 20.50 -1.18
N GLU A 80 9.53 20.82 -1.76
CA GLU A 80 9.09 22.21 -1.95
C GLU A 80 8.20 22.71 -0.80
N GLU A 81 8.17 24.03 -0.64
CA GLU A 81 7.83 24.81 0.57
C GLU A 81 6.42 24.63 1.18
N ASN A 82 5.59 23.67 0.73
CA ASN A 82 4.15 23.62 1.03
C ASN A 82 3.66 22.43 1.88
N ASP A 83 4.51 21.58 2.47
CA ASP A 83 4.11 20.39 3.26
C ASP A 83 3.15 19.43 2.50
N ASP A 84 3.05 19.56 1.19
CA ASP A 84 2.21 18.73 0.34
C ASP A 84 2.87 17.36 0.17
N ILE A 85 2.05 16.32 0.28
CA ILE A 85 2.46 14.94 0.03
C ILE A 85 1.79 14.44 -1.23
N ILE A 86 2.55 13.71 -2.05
CA ILE A 86 2.00 13.00 -3.20
C ILE A 86 1.93 11.52 -2.81
N LEU A 87 0.72 10.97 -2.82
CA LEU A 87 0.47 9.56 -2.54
C LEU A 87 0.08 8.85 -3.82
N PHE A 88 0.82 7.81 -4.16
CA PHE A 88 0.53 6.92 -5.28
C PHE A 88 -0.15 5.67 -4.75
N CYS A 89 -1.39 5.42 -5.17
CA CYS A 89 -2.20 4.26 -4.80
C CYS A 89 -2.01 3.17 -5.85
N GLN A 90 -1.46 2.02 -5.43
CA GLN A 90 -0.92 0.99 -6.31
C GLN A 90 -1.54 -0.38 -6.00
N PRO A 91 -2.85 -0.56 -6.30
CA PRO A 91 -3.58 -1.75 -5.90
C PRO A 91 -3.08 -3.04 -6.58
N TYR A 92 -2.44 -2.94 -7.75
CA TYR A 92 -1.79 -4.09 -8.39
C TYR A 92 -0.58 -4.59 -7.59
N ALA A 93 0.34 -3.68 -7.23
CA ALA A 93 1.53 -4.01 -6.44
C ALA A 93 1.15 -4.62 -5.08
N PHE A 94 0.09 -4.10 -4.45
CA PHE A 94 -0.48 -4.67 -3.23
C PHE A 94 -0.98 -6.10 -3.40
N ILE A 95 -1.74 -6.39 -4.46
CA ILE A 95 -2.25 -7.74 -4.73
C ILE A 95 -1.08 -8.71 -4.96
N GLU A 96 -0.09 -8.31 -5.77
CA GLU A 96 1.09 -9.13 -6.06
C GLU A 96 1.89 -9.42 -4.79
N ALA A 97 2.17 -8.38 -3.98
CA ALA A 97 2.88 -8.53 -2.71
C ALA A 97 2.12 -9.42 -1.72
N THR A 98 0.79 -9.30 -1.66
CA THR A 98 -0.04 -10.15 -0.79
C THR A 98 -0.01 -11.62 -1.25
N GLY A 99 -0.08 -11.89 -2.56
CA GLY A 99 0.02 -13.24 -3.09
C GLY A 99 1.38 -13.90 -2.81
N MET A 100 2.47 -13.14 -2.88
CA MET A 100 3.81 -13.62 -2.49
C MET A 100 3.90 -13.93 -0.99
N PHE A 101 3.26 -13.12 -0.14
CA PHE A 101 3.18 -13.38 1.30
C PHE A 101 2.41 -14.66 1.62
N GLU A 102 1.27 -14.89 0.96
CA GLU A 102 0.49 -16.12 1.15
C GLU A 102 1.25 -17.37 0.68
N ALA A 103 1.90 -17.32 -0.49
CA ALA A 103 2.73 -18.42 -1.00
C ALA A 103 3.91 -18.78 -0.07
N GLY A 104 4.47 -17.79 0.63
CA GLY A 104 5.51 -18.01 1.64
C GLY A 104 5.00 -18.61 2.95
N ASN A 105 3.69 -18.52 3.23
CA ASN A 105 3.07 -19.11 4.43
C ASN A 105 2.51 -20.51 4.18
N GLU A 106 2.10 -20.83 2.94
CA GLU A 106 1.61 -22.16 2.55
C GLU A 106 2.70 -23.25 2.55
N SER A 107 3.99 -22.87 2.57
CA SER A 107 5.13 -23.80 2.67
C SER A 107 5.48 -24.22 4.12
N SER A 108 4.67 -23.85 5.11
CA SER A 108 4.97 -24.06 6.54
C SER A 108 4.74 -25.48 7.08
N ASP A 109 4.41 -26.47 6.24
CA ASP A 109 4.51 -27.90 6.61
C ASP A 109 5.96 -28.42 6.58
N GLU A 110 6.92 -27.64 6.09
CA GLU A 110 8.37 -27.90 6.22
C GLU A 110 9.08 -26.66 6.80
N LEU A 111 8.80 -26.35 8.08
CA LEU A 111 9.59 -25.42 8.89
C LEU A 111 10.97 -26.01 9.22
N ASP A 112 11.82 -26.15 8.19
CA ASP A 112 13.27 -26.36 8.31
C ASP A 112 14.08 -25.25 7.62
N SER A 113 13.44 -24.16 7.18
CA SER A 113 14.13 -22.98 6.65
C SER A 113 14.10 -21.81 7.64
N GLU A 114 15.19 -21.62 8.38
CA GLU A 114 15.51 -20.47 9.23
C GLU A 114 15.65 -19.11 8.48
N ARG A 115 14.94 -18.88 7.37
CA ARG A 115 15.11 -17.66 6.55
C ARG A 115 13.80 -16.93 6.32
N GLY A 116 13.58 -15.89 7.12
CA GLY A 116 12.56 -14.89 6.81
C GLY A 116 12.93 -14.12 5.55
N TYR A 117 11.96 -13.84 4.68
CA TYR A 117 12.17 -12.93 3.56
C TYR A 117 11.83 -11.51 4.02
N GLN A 118 12.82 -10.61 4.08
CA GLN A 118 12.58 -9.18 4.22
C GLN A 118 12.43 -8.59 2.83
N GLY A 119 11.18 -8.24 2.47
CA GLY A 119 10.89 -7.54 1.24
C GLY A 119 11.31 -6.08 1.32
N PHE A 120 12.06 -5.60 0.32
CA PHE A 120 12.30 -4.18 0.13
C PHE A 120 11.28 -3.66 -0.87
N LEU A 121 10.51 -2.67 -0.45
CA LEU A 121 9.69 -1.86 -1.34
C LEU A 121 10.60 -0.83 -2.03
N LEU A 122 10.92 -1.05 -3.30
CA LEU A 122 11.69 -0.09 -4.09
C LEU A 122 10.70 0.69 -4.95
N VAL A 123 10.69 2.02 -4.81
CA VAL A 123 9.92 2.90 -5.69
C VAL A 123 10.86 3.40 -6.78
N ASP A 124 10.56 3.09 -8.03
CA ASP A 124 11.16 3.77 -9.17
C ASP A 124 10.54 5.17 -9.24
N LEU A 125 11.36 6.19 -8.94
CA LEU A 125 10.93 7.59 -8.89
C LEU A 125 10.64 8.17 -10.28
N ASP A 126 11.16 7.57 -11.36
CA ASP A 126 10.91 8.05 -12.72
C ASP A 126 9.55 7.57 -13.27
N THR A 127 9.11 6.38 -12.85
CA THR A 127 7.86 5.77 -13.33
C THR A 127 6.75 5.71 -12.28
N GLY A 128 7.06 5.97 -11.02
CA GLY A 128 6.16 5.74 -9.89
C GLY A 128 5.85 4.25 -9.68
N SER A 129 6.59 3.34 -10.32
CA SER A 129 6.37 1.90 -10.22
C SER A 129 7.02 1.36 -8.96
N THR A 130 6.30 0.50 -8.25
CA THR A 130 6.86 -0.16 -7.07
C THR A 130 7.30 -1.57 -7.42
N ILE A 131 8.57 -1.85 -7.14
CA ILE A 131 9.17 -3.17 -7.30
C ILE A 131 9.33 -3.75 -5.91
N TYR A 132 8.62 -4.85 -5.66
CA TYR A 132 8.85 -5.67 -4.47
C TYR A 132 10.02 -6.61 -4.75
N SER A 133 11.15 -6.42 -4.07
CA SER A 133 12.29 -7.32 -4.16
C SER A 133 12.42 -8.12 -2.86
N PRO A 134 12.05 -9.41 -2.84
CA PRO A 134 12.33 -10.26 -1.69
C PRO A 134 13.84 -10.48 -1.60
N ARG A 135 14.47 -10.07 -0.50
CA ARG A 135 15.82 -10.55 -0.16
C ARG A 135 15.67 -11.67 0.86
N GLU A 136 16.36 -12.77 0.62
CA GLU A 136 16.60 -13.77 1.67
C GLU A 136 17.35 -13.07 2.80
N CYS A 137 16.80 -13.08 4.03
CA CYS A 137 17.61 -12.75 5.19
C CYS A 137 18.57 -13.92 5.43
N MET A 138 19.87 -13.63 5.41
CA MET A 138 20.93 -14.54 5.83
C MET A 138 21.05 -14.58 7.35
#